data_AF-G8X1M3-F1
#
_entry.id   AF-G8X1M3-F1
#
_cell.length_a   1.000
_cell.length_b   1.000
_cell.length_c   1.000
_cell.angle_alpha   90.00
_cell.angle_beta   90.00
_cell.angle_gamma   90.00
#
_symmetry.space_group_name_H-M   'P 1'
#
loop_
_entity.id
_entity.type
_entity.pdbx_description
1 polymer ?
#
loop_
_entity_poly.entity_id
_entity_poly.type
_entity_poly.pdbx_seq_one_letter_code
_entity_poly.pdbx_strand_id
1 'polypeptide(L)'
;MRVAYRVAGAAVDALRAVRDRRVQPADGPDHAVVRARRGQLGGCREPCHGRRRCAAARGDRPFLPPSAPRDHVPVSSRAPARVQLAACAGTVAFLPYIAMKQLWAWGGTFAGTSNEEMLASSRRNGASGMWLILESWGLDPTVLLAALGVFLRWTLPLTGRRVPRWLPLTPALIGAAALAPYGVLGTVYCTLATTGVVTMRAGDFHSSQDALSAGWIGMTAFAVYGVALAVAARSYWRRTVTC
;
A
#
# COMPACT_ATOMS: atom_id res chain seq x y z
N MET A 1 4.17 -24.37 -14.21
CA MET A 1 3.21 -23.31 -14.62
C MET A 1 1.78 -23.46 -14.07
N ARG A 2 1.14 -24.65 -14.05
CA ARG A 2 -0.27 -24.80 -13.59
C ARG A 2 -0.57 -24.44 -12.12
N VAL A 3 0.44 -24.46 -11.24
CA VAL A 3 0.28 -24.17 -9.80
C VAL A 3 0.17 -22.65 -9.53
N ALA A 4 0.91 -21.82 -10.26
CA ALA A 4 0.86 -20.36 -10.11
C ALA A 4 -0.52 -19.79 -10.47
N TYR A 5 -1.18 -20.34 -11.50
CA TYR A 5 -2.54 -19.94 -11.88
C TYR A 5 -3.60 -20.28 -10.83
N ARG A 6 -3.44 -21.38 -10.08
CA ARG A 6 -4.38 -21.73 -9.00
C ARG A 6 -4.29 -20.77 -7.81
N VAL A 7 -3.08 -20.34 -7.46
CA VAL A 7 -2.85 -19.38 -6.36
C VAL A 7 -3.41 -18.00 -6.73
N ALA A 8 -3.22 -17.56 -7.98
CA ALA A 8 -3.82 -16.32 -8.48
C ALA A 8 -5.35 -16.38 -8.50
N GLY A 9 -5.95 -17.52 -8.90
CA GLY A 9 -7.40 -17.72 -8.87
C GLY A 9 -7.99 -17.62 -7.46
N ALA A 10 -7.39 -18.31 -6.49
CA ALA A 10 -7.83 -18.29 -5.09
C ALA A 10 -7.76 -16.88 -4.47
N ALA A 11 -6.76 -16.09 -4.83
CA ALA A 11 -6.65 -14.71 -4.37
C ALA A 11 -7.76 -13.80 -4.94
N VAL A 12 -8.14 -13.99 -6.20
CA VAL A 12 -9.24 -13.26 -6.84
C VAL A 12 -10.59 -13.62 -6.22
N ASP A 13 -10.82 -14.91 -5.93
CA ASP A 13 -12.07 -15.37 -5.31
C ASP A 13 -12.21 -14.88 -3.86
N ALA A 14 -11.11 -14.85 -3.10
CA ALA A 14 -11.08 -14.26 -1.76
C ALA A 14 -11.40 -12.75 -1.80
N LEU A 15 -10.91 -12.01 -2.80
CA LEU A 15 -11.22 -10.59 -2.96
C LEU A 15 -12.68 -10.34 -3.35
N ARG A 16 -13.30 -11.22 -4.16
CA ARG A 16 -14.75 -11.15 -4.44
C ARG A 16 -15.59 -11.42 -3.19
N ALA A 17 -15.26 -12.45 -2.42
CA ALA A 17 -16.00 -12.76 -1.19
C ALA A 17 -15.99 -11.60 -0.16
N VAL A 18 -14.88 -10.86 -0.07
CA VAL A 18 -14.79 -9.67 0.79
C VAL A 18 -15.60 -8.49 0.24
N ARG A 19 -15.69 -8.36 -1.09
CA ARG A 19 -16.50 -7.33 -1.75
C ARG A 19 -17.99 -7.57 -1.51
N ASP A 20 -18.45 -8.81 -1.61
CA ASP A 20 -19.87 -9.15 -1.47
C ASP A 20 -20.37 -8.97 -0.03
N ARG A 21 -19.53 -9.27 0.99
CA ARG A 21 -19.86 -8.99 2.40
C ARG A 21 -20.04 -7.50 2.73
N ARG A 22 -19.55 -6.58 1.91
CA ARG A 22 -19.77 -5.13 2.12
C ARG A 22 -21.05 -4.62 1.48
N VAL A 23 -21.69 -5.39 0.61
CA VAL A 23 -22.89 -4.98 -0.12
C VAL A 23 -24.16 -5.50 0.54
N GLN A 24 -24.07 -6.42 1.51
CA GLN A 24 -25.25 -6.90 2.24
C GLN A 24 -25.66 -5.87 3.32
N PRO A 25 -26.77 -5.13 3.16
CA PRO A 25 -27.36 -4.42 4.27
C PRO A 25 -27.79 -5.44 5.32
N ALA A 26 -27.61 -5.09 6.59
CA ALA A 26 -28.06 -5.92 7.70
C ALA A 26 -29.60 -5.91 7.73
N ASP A 27 -30.22 -6.84 7.01
CA ASP A 27 -31.63 -7.20 7.21
C ASP A 27 -31.73 -7.97 8.54
N GLY A 28 -32.00 -7.23 9.61
CA GLY A 28 -32.41 -7.77 10.90
C GLY A 28 -33.92 -7.99 10.92
N PRO A 29 -34.42 -9.06 11.56
CA PRO A 29 -35.84 -9.40 11.55
C PRO A 29 -36.66 -8.48 12.45
N ASP A 30 -37.93 -8.35 12.05
CA ASP A 30 -39.06 -7.69 12.68
C ASP A 30 -38.97 -7.46 14.21
N HIS A 31 -38.97 -6.18 14.59
CA HIS A 31 -39.67 -5.73 15.79
C HIS A 31 -40.85 -4.85 15.37
N ALA A 32 -41.94 -5.52 15.03
CA ALA A 32 -43.28 -4.98 15.21
C ALA A 32 -43.59 -4.87 16.72
N VAL A 33 -44.49 -3.96 17.06
CA VAL A 33 -45.00 -3.62 18.41
C VAL A 33 -44.16 -2.57 19.14
N VAL A 34 -44.46 -1.28 18.92
CA VAL A 34 -45.28 -0.45 19.80
C VAL A 34 -45.59 0.85 19.04
N ARG A 35 -46.80 0.92 18.50
CA ARG A 35 -47.39 2.15 17.97
C ARG A 35 -48.47 2.60 18.96
N ALA A 36 -48.12 3.44 19.93
CA ALA A 36 -49.08 4.24 20.68
C ALA A 36 -48.41 5.40 21.43
N ARG A 37 -48.20 6.52 20.74
CA ARG A 37 -48.56 7.87 21.24
C ARG A 37 -48.34 8.92 20.16
N ARG A 38 -49.43 9.22 19.45
CA ARG A 38 -49.69 10.55 18.91
C ARG A 38 -49.81 11.52 20.08
N GLY A 39 -49.14 12.65 19.99
CA GLY A 39 -49.17 13.72 20.98
C GLY A 39 -47.94 14.62 20.82
N GLN A 40 -47.87 15.47 19.79
CA GLN A 40 -48.43 16.82 19.84
C GLN A 40 -47.35 17.84 20.25
N LEU A 41 -46.99 18.66 19.25
CA LEU A 41 -46.60 20.07 19.32
C LEU A 41 -45.31 20.46 20.09
N GLY A 42 -44.61 21.42 19.49
CA GLY A 42 -43.90 22.45 20.24
C GLY A 42 -42.40 22.31 20.13
N GLY A 43 -41.78 23.33 19.54
CA GLY A 43 -40.34 23.42 19.42
C GLY A 43 -39.62 23.59 20.74
N CYS A 44 -38.30 23.51 20.65
CA CYS A 44 -37.28 24.30 21.35
C CYS A 44 -35.95 23.72 20.82
N ARG A 45 -35.12 24.49 20.11
CA ARG A 45 -34.14 25.42 20.70
C ARG A 45 -33.52 24.83 21.96
N GLU A 46 -32.28 24.39 21.87
CA GLU A 46 -31.25 24.46 22.94
C GLU A 46 -29.93 23.81 22.45
N PRO A 47 -28.76 24.08 23.07
CA PRO A 47 -28.19 25.40 23.28
C PRO A 47 -26.68 25.44 22.92
N CYS A 48 -26.27 26.37 22.05
CA CYS A 48 -24.87 26.85 22.06
C CYS A 48 -24.69 27.84 23.21
N HIS A 49 -24.60 27.33 24.43
CA HIS A 49 -24.21 28.09 25.61
C HIS A 49 -22.70 28.03 25.78
N GLY A 50 -22.03 29.20 25.78
CA GLY A 50 -20.66 29.27 26.32
C GLY A 50 -19.68 30.36 25.88
N ARG A 51 -20.13 31.63 25.84
CA ARG A 51 -19.38 32.85 26.26
C ARG A 51 -17.87 32.99 25.90
N ARG A 52 -17.56 34.05 25.14
CA ARG A 52 -16.83 35.29 25.56
C ARG A 52 -17.04 36.36 24.47
N ARG A 53 -18.01 37.24 24.67
CA ARG A 53 -17.90 38.67 25.05
C ARG A 53 -17.11 39.55 24.07
N CYS A 54 -17.86 40.48 23.47
CA CYS A 54 -17.44 41.67 22.74
C CYS A 54 -16.57 42.61 23.58
N ALA A 55 -15.64 43.29 22.92
CA ALA A 55 -15.24 44.65 23.30
C ALA A 55 -15.06 45.46 22.01
N ALA A 56 -15.91 46.48 21.88
CA ALA A 56 -15.87 47.48 20.82
C ALA A 56 -14.67 48.41 21.03
N ALA A 57 -13.89 48.63 19.98
CA ALA A 57 -13.03 49.79 19.83
C ALA A 57 -13.24 50.32 18.40
N ARG A 58 -14.11 51.33 18.31
CA ARG A 58 -14.41 52.10 17.12
C ARG A 58 -13.24 53.05 16.90
N GLY A 59 -12.34 52.67 15.99
CA GLY A 59 -11.27 53.53 15.48
C GLY A 59 -11.43 53.65 13.98
N ASP A 60 -11.65 54.88 13.51
CA ASP A 60 -11.68 55.26 12.10
C ASP A 60 -10.37 54.83 11.43
N ARG A 61 -10.44 53.74 10.68
CA ARG A 61 -9.42 53.40 9.69
C ARG A 61 -9.98 53.69 8.31
N PRO A 62 -9.20 54.32 7.42
CA PRO A 62 -9.60 54.51 6.03
C PRO A 62 -10.02 53.17 5.43
N PHE A 63 -11.20 53.20 4.81
CA PHE A 63 -11.87 52.09 4.16
C PHE A 63 -11.01 51.54 3.03
N LEU A 64 -10.09 50.63 3.34
CA LEU A 64 -9.54 49.71 2.35
C LEU A 64 -10.68 48.73 1.99
N PRO A 65 -10.98 48.51 0.70
CA PRO A 65 -11.98 47.53 0.31
C PRO A 65 -11.62 46.20 0.98
N PRO A 66 -12.58 45.53 1.65
CA PRO A 66 -12.32 44.31 2.39
C PRO A 66 -11.63 43.34 1.44
N SER A 67 -10.34 43.10 1.69
CA SER A 67 -9.57 42.12 0.94
C SER A 67 -10.36 40.83 1.06
N ALA A 68 -10.84 40.33 -0.08
CA ALA A 68 -11.68 39.14 -0.14
C ALA A 68 -11.11 38.08 0.81
N PRO A 69 -11.95 37.48 1.69
CA PRO A 69 -11.47 36.52 2.67
C PRO A 69 -10.63 35.50 1.92
N ARG A 70 -9.32 35.48 2.21
CA ARG A 70 -8.42 34.49 1.64
C ARG A 70 -8.95 33.15 2.09
N ASP A 71 -9.56 32.40 1.18
CA ASP A 71 -10.01 31.04 1.42
C ASP A 71 -8.88 30.30 2.12
N HIS A 72 -9.12 29.92 3.38
CA HIS A 72 -8.15 29.17 4.16
C HIS A 72 -7.91 27.84 3.43
N VAL A 73 -6.82 27.77 2.67
CA VAL A 73 -6.38 26.53 2.04
C VAL A 73 -6.18 25.52 3.17
N PRO A 74 -6.93 24.41 3.20
CA PRO A 74 -6.78 23.41 4.25
C PRO A 74 -5.34 22.91 4.24
N VAL A 75 -4.62 23.12 5.35
CA VAL A 75 -3.27 22.59 5.49
C VAL A 75 -3.36 21.07 5.41
N SER A 76 -2.60 20.47 4.49
CA SER A 76 -2.53 19.02 4.34
C SER A 76 -2.14 18.38 5.68
N SER A 77 -3.07 17.66 6.30
CA SER A 77 -2.84 17.03 7.59
C SER A 77 -1.83 15.89 7.44
N ARG A 78 -0.71 16.00 8.17
CA ARG A 78 0.36 15.01 8.20
C ARG A 78 -0.20 13.63 8.54
N ALA A 79 0.34 12.58 7.91
CA ALA A 79 -0.09 11.21 8.21
C ALA A 79 0.17 10.86 9.70
N PRO A 80 -0.65 10.03 10.34
CA PRO A 80 -0.41 9.59 11.72
C PRO A 80 0.97 8.94 11.89
N ALA A 81 1.60 9.10 13.05
CA ALA A 81 2.95 8.58 13.33
C ALA A 81 3.09 7.07 13.04
N ARG A 82 2.05 6.27 13.34
CA ARG A 82 2.02 4.82 13.04
C ARG A 82 2.13 4.51 11.55
N VAL A 83 1.53 5.35 10.69
CA VAL A 83 1.60 5.19 9.23
C VAL A 83 2.98 5.58 8.72
N GLN A 84 3.58 6.63 9.28
CA GLN A 84 4.97 7.02 8.98
C GLN A 84 5.95 5.92 9.38
N LEU A 85 5.76 5.30 10.56
CA LEU A 85 6.58 4.18 11.01
C LEU A 85 6.42 2.96 10.11
N ALA A 86 5.19 2.59 9.73
CA ALA A 86 4.95 1.49 8.81
C ALA A 86 5.62 1.72 7.44
N ALA A 87 5.53 2.94 6.91
CA ALA A 87 6.22 3.31 5.68
C ALA A 87 7.75 3.21 5.83
N CYS A 88 8.30 3.69 6.95
CA CYS A 88 9.73 3.59 7.26
C CYS A 88 10.19 2.13 7.33
N ALA A 89 9.47 1.28 8.07
CA ALA A 89 9.75 -0.14 8.19
C ALA A 89 9.70 -0.85 6.82
N GLY A 90 8.69 -0.54 6.01
CA GLY A 90 8.59 -1.05 4.63
C GLY A 90 9.80 -0.69 3.78
N THR A 91 10.25 0.57 3.82
CA THR A 91 11.43 1.02 3.06
C THR A 91 12.70 0.36 3.55
N VAL A 92 12.92 0.28 4.86
CA VAL A 92 14.12 -0.33 5.45
C VAL A 92 14.19 -1.83 5.15
N ALA A 93 13.05 -2.53 5.20
CA ALA A 93 12.98 -3.96 4.89
C ALA A 93 13.38 -4.29 3.44
N PHE A 94 13.33 -3.31 2.53
CA PHE A 94 13.76 -3.47 1.14
C PHE A 94 15.26 -3.31 0.93
N LEU A 95 16.00 -2.73 1.87
CA LEU A 95 17.43 -2.45 1.69
C LEU A 95 18.26 -3.71 1.37
N PRO A 96 18.07 -4.86 2.06
CA PRO A 96 18.79 -6.08 1.71
C PRO A 96 18.47 -6.58 0.30
N TYR A 97 17.19 -6.47 -0.11
CA TYR A 97 16.76 -6.86 -1.44
C TYR A 97 17.36 -5.97 -2.54
N ILE A 98 17.38 -4.66 -2.31
CA ILE A 98 18.02 -3.70 -3.21
C ILE A 98 19.51 -4.00 -3.31
N ALA A 99 20.21 -4.19 -2.19
CA ALA A 99 21.63 -4.51 -2.18
C ALA A 99 21.93 -5.80 -2.97
N MET A 100 21.13 -6.85 -2.77
CA MET A 100 21.22 -8.09 -3.52
C MET A 100 21.06 -7.86 -5.04
N LYS A 101 20.03 -7.11 -5.45
CA LYS A 101 19.79 -6.81 -6.87
C LYS A 101 20.88 -5.94 -7.49
N GLN A 102 21.40 -4.94 -6.76
CA GLN A 102 22.50 -4.10 -7.23
C GLN A 102 23.80 -4.88 -7.39
N LEU A 103 24.08 -5.83 -6.47
CA LEU A 103 25.23 -6.70 -6.59
C LEU A 103 25.18 -7.54 -7.88
N TRP A 104 24.02 -8.12 -8.21
CA TRP A 104 23.82 -8.81 -9.49
C TRP A 104 23.91 -7.87 -10.70
N ALA A 105 23.31 -6.68 -10.62
CA ALA A 105 23.35 -5.69 -11.70
C ALA A 105 24.79 -5.28 -12.07
N TRP A 106 25.69 -5.24 -11.09
CA TRP A 106 27.11 -4.96 -11.28
C TRP A 106 27.96 -6.19 -11.65
N GLY A 107 27.33 -7.31 -12.00
CA GLY A 107 28.02 -8.55 -12.37
C GLY A 107 28.58 -9.34 -11.19
N GLY A 108 28.23 -8.95 -9.95
CA GLY A 108 28.56 -9.70 -8.75
C GLY A 108 27.75 -10.99 -8.64
N THR A 109 28.12 -11.80 -7.65
CA THR A 109 27.41 -13.03 -7.29
C THR A 109 26.67 -12.85 -5.97
N PHE A 110 25.50 -13.46 -5.86
CA PHE A 110 24.77 -13.56 -4.59
C PHE A 110 24.32 -14.99 -4.39
N ALA A 111 24.59 -15.54 -3.20
CA ALA A 111 24.29 -16.93 -2.88
C ALA A 111 24.86 -17.91 -3.93
N GLY A 112 26.11 -17.67 -4.34
CA GLY A 112 26.82 -18.48 -5.33
C GLY A 112 26.38 -18.30 -6.78
N THR A 113 25.29 -17.58 -7.06
CA THR A 113 24.75 -17.41 -8.41
C THR A 113 25.04 -16.02 -8.96
N SER A 114 25.60 -15.97 -10.17
CA SER A 114 25.84 -14.75 -10.95
C SER A 114 24.58 -14.29 -11.71
N ASN A 115 24.57 -13.03 -12.15
CA ASN A 115 23.49 -12.53 -13.01
C ASN A 115 23.42 -13.25 -14.36
N GLU A 116 24.57 -13.62 -14.93
CA GLU A 116 24.63 -14.34 -16.21
C GLU A 116 24.00 -15.74 -16.11
N GLU A 117 24.27 -16.46 -15.03
CA GLU A 117 23.65 -17.75 -14.75
C GLU A 117 22.13 -17.62 -14.57
N MET A 118 21.69 -16.60 -13.82
CA MET A 118 20.27 -16.33 -13.61
C MET A 118 19.57 -16.01 -14.94
N LEU A 119 20.14 -15.14 -15.77
CA LEU A 119 19.64 -14.81 -17.11
C LEU A 119 19.60 -16.03 -18.04
N ALA A 120 20.63 -16.86 -18.01
CA ALA A 120 20.67 -18.10 -18.76
C ALA A 120 19.54 -19.04 -18.32
N SER A 121 19.25 -19.11 -17.02
CA SER A 121 18.13 -19.90 -16.50
C SER A 121 16.77 -19.32 -16.88
N SER A 122 16.56 -18.01 -16.73
CA SER A 122 15.35 -17.32 -17.19
C SER A 122 15.09 -17.56 -18.68
N ARG A 123 16.14 -17.54 -19.51
CA ARG A 123 16.02 -17.86 -20.94
C ARG A 123 15.59 -19.32 -21.18
N ARG A 124 16.18 -20.29 -20.48
CA ARG A 124 15.77 -21.71 -20.54
C ARG A 124 14.33 -21.91 -20.08
N ASN A 125 13.87 -21.13 -19.11
CA ASN A 125 12.51 -21.15 -18.58
C ASN A 125 11.48 -20.45 -19.50
N GLY A 126 11.90 -19.93 -20.65
CA GLY A 126 11.01 -19.27 -21.62
C GLY A 126 10.58 -17.88 -21.18
N ALA A 127 11.40 -17.16 -20.40
CA ALA A 127 11.14 -15.77 -20.08
C ALA A 127 11.04 -14.93 -21.36
N SER A 128 10.13 -13.95 -21.38
CA SER A 128 9.95 -13.07 -22.53
C SER A 128 11.20 -12.21 -22.76
N GLY A 129 11.44 -11.80 -24.01
CA GLY A 129 12.59 -10.93 -24.33
C GLY A 129 12.60 -9.64 -23.51
N MET A 130 11.43 -9.06 -23.23
CA MET A 130 11.29 -7.87 -22.37
C MET A 130 11.75 -8.14 -20.94
N TRP A 131 11.41 -9.33 -20.40
CA TRP A 131 11.87 -9.74 -19.08
C TRP A 131 13.39 -9.91 -19.04
N LEU A 132 13.96 -10.58 -20.04
CA LEU A 132 15.41 -10.77 -20.14
C LEU A 132 16.16 -9.44 -20.25
N ILE A 133 15.60 -8.45 -20.97
CA ILE A 133 16.16 -7.11 -21.00
C ILE A 133 16.14 -6.50 -19.60
N LEU A 134 14.97 -6.44 -18.94
CA LEU A 134 14.87 -5.89 -17.57
C LEU A 134 15.85 -6.56 -16.60
N GLU A 135 15.88 -7.89 -16.62
CA GLU A 135 16.75 -8.69 -15.77
C GLU A 135 18.24 -8.43 -16.07
N SER A 136 18.62 -8.15 -17.32
CA SER A 136 19.99 -7.78 -17.67
C SER A 136 20.46 -6.46 -17.06
N TRP A 137 19.51 -5.55 -16.76
CA TRP A 137 19.77 -4.32 -16.01
C TRP A 137 19.65 -4.51 -14.49
N GLY A 138 19.42 -5.73 -14.02
CA GLY A 138 19.07 -6.03 -12.62
C GLY A 138 17.71 -5.48 -12.19
N LEU A 139 16.87 -5.08 -13.15
CA LEU A 139 15.55 -4.54 -12.89
C LEU A 139 14.52 -5.67 -12.83
N ASP A 140 13.63 -5.58 -11.85
CA ASP A 140 12.47 -6.44 -11.74
C ASP A 140 11.19 -5.58 -11.64
N PRO A 141 9.99 -6.18 -11.74
CA PRO A 141 8.73 -5.46 -11.61
C PRO A 141 8.62 -4.66 -10.31
N THR A 142 9.28 -5.09 -9.25
CA THR A 142 9.26 -4.42 -7.96
C THR A 142 10.02 -3.10 -8.02
N VAL A 143 11.20 -3.09 -8.66
CA VAL A 143 11.96 -1.86 -8.93
C VAL A 143 11.17 -0.93 -9.82
N LEU A 144 10.50 -1.45 -10.86
CA LEU A 144 9.63 -0.64 -11.73
C LEU A 144 8.44 -0.04 -10.96
N LEU A 145 7.80 -0.81 -10.09
CA LEU A 145 6.71 -0.34 -9.24
C LEU A 145 7.18 0.71 -8.22
N ALA A 146 8.38 0.54 -7.66
CA ALA A 146 8.99 1.52 -6.76
C ALA A 146 9.33 2.82 -7.51
N ALA A 147 9.97 2.71 -8.67
CA ALA A 147 10.29 3.84 -9.55
C ALA A 147 9.01 4.57 -9.99
N LEU A 148 7.95 3.85 -10.32
CA LEU A 148 6.63 4.44 -10.60
C LEU A 148 6.09 5.19 -9.38
N GLY A 149 6.19 4.62 -8.18
CA GLY A 149 5.77 5.28 -6.94
C GLY A 149 6.55 6.58 -6.66
N VAL A 150 7.86 6.56 -6.90
CA VAL A 150 8.73 7.75 -6.80
C VAL A 150 8.35 8.76 -7.89
N PHE A 151 8.26 8.33 -9.14
CA PHE A 151 7.86 9.17 -10.27
C PHE A 151 6.53 9.84 -10.00
N LEU A 152 5.51 9.13 -9.51
CA LEU A 152 4.22 9.71 -9.14
C LEU A 152 4.32 10.71 -7.99
N ARG A 153 5.27 10.54 -7.06
CA ARG A 153 5.53 11.52 -6.00
C ARG A 153 6.17 12.80 -6.56
N TRP A 154 7.05 12.69 -7.55
CA TRP A 154 7.86 13.80 -8.08
C TRP A 154 7.25 14.51 -9.30
N THR A 155 6.49 13.80 -10.13
CA THR A 155 5.80 14.35 -11.32
C THR A 155 4.49 15.04 -11.00
N LEU A 156 4.21 15.23 -9.71
CA LEU A 156 3.18 16.13 -9.24
C LEU A 156 3.79 17.44 -8.71
N PRO A 157 4.26 18.36 -9.59
CA PRO A 157 4.23 19.79 -9.28
C PRO A 157 2.77 20.29 -9.39
N LEU A 158 1.81 19.51 -8.88
CA LEU A 158 0.40 19.87 -8.78
C LEU A 158 0.16 20.71 -7.51
N THR A 159 1.08 21.64 -7.22
CA THR A 159 0.84 22.72 -6.26
C THR A 159 -0.39 23.50 -6.73
N GLY A 160 -1.54 23.23 -6.12
CA GLY A 160 -2.82 23.86 -6.41
C GLY A 160 -3.83 23.04 -7.23
N ARG A 161 -3.47 21.86 -7.77
CA ARG A 161 -4.43 20.99 -8.50
C ARG A 161 -4.83 19.79 -7.66
N ARG A 162 -6.15 19.57 -7.52
CA ARG A 162 -6.71 18.38 -6.85
C ARG A 162 -6.38 17.14 -7.68
N VAL A 163 -5.44 16.34 -7.17
CA VAL A 163 -5.08 15.04 -7.75
C VAL A 163 -6.26 14.08 -7.57
N PRO A 164 -6.71 13.37 -8.63
CA PRO A 164 -7.68 12.30 -8.46
C PRO A 164 -7.15 11.27 -7.46
N ARG A 165 -7.91 10.99 -6.40
CA ARG A 165 -7.53 10.06 -5.32
C ARG A 165 -7.11 8.67 -5.80
N TRP A 166 -7.62 8.25 -6.96
CA TRP A 166 -7.32 6.96 -7.57
C TRP A 166 -5.89 6.86 -8.08
N LEU A 167 -5.26 7.99 -8.43
CA LEU A 167 -3.94 8.02 -9.04
C LEU A 167 -2.84 7.51 -8.08
N PRO A 168 -2.74 7.94 -6.82
CA PRO A 168 -1.81 7.32 -5.86
C PRO A 168 -2.34 6.01 -5.26
N LEU A 169 -3.67 5.84 -5.18
CA LEU A 169 -4.26 4.69 -4.49
C LEU A 169 -4.16 3.40 -5.31
N THR A 170 -4.46 3.45 -6.61
CA THR A 170 -4.44 2.28 -7.50
C THR A 170 -3.08 1.56 -7.48
N PRO A 171 -1.92 2.21 -7.73
CA PRO A 171 -0.64 1.53 -7.68
C PRO A 171 -0.30 1.00 -6.27
N ALA A 172 -0.67 1.73 -5.21
CA ALA A 172 -0.46 1.27 -3.84
C ALA A 172 -1.28 0.01 -3.51
N LEU A 173 -2.54 -0.05 -3.96
CA LEU A 173 -3.40 -1.22 -3.76
C LEU A 173 -2.96 -2.42 -4.61
N ILE A 174 -2.57 -2.20 -5.86
CA ILE A 174 -2.01 -3.26 -6.72
C ILE A 174 -0.73 -3.82 -6.09
N GLY A 175 0.19 -2.94 -5.68
CA GLY A 175 1.43 -3.35 -5.02
C GLY A 175 1.17 -4.09 -3.71
N ALA A 176 0.26 -3.61 -2.86
CA ALA A 176 -0.11 -4.28 -1.62
C ALA A 176 -0.74 -5.67 -1.87
N ALA A 177 -1.66 -5.77 -2.83
CA ALA A 177 -2.34 -7.02 -3.16
C ALA A 177 -1.41 -8.05 -3.80
N ALA A 178 -0.39 -7.61 -4.55
CA ALA A 178 0.62 -8.50 -5.11
C ALA A 178 1.65 -8.93 -4.06
N LEU A 179 2.25 -7.97 -3.35
CA LEU A 179 3.43 -8.21 -2.51
C LEU A 179 3.08 -8.80 -1.14
N ALA A 180 1.99 -8.36 -0.50
CA ALA A 180 1.71 -8.80 0.86
C ALA A 180 1.36 -10.30 0.93
N PRO A 181 0.43 -10.85 0.11
CA PRO A 181 0.13 -12.27 0.15
C PRO A 181 1.34 -13.12 -0.28
N TYR A 182 2.04 -12.68 -1.33
CA TYR A 182 3.21 -13.38 -1.84
C TYR A 182 4.33 -13.45 -0.81
N GLY A 183 4.71 -12.32 -0.22
CA GLY A 183 5.76 -12.25 0.79
C GLY A 183 5.39 -12.97 2.08
N VAL A 184 4.14 -12.86 2.56
CA VAL A 184 3.71 -13.56 3.80
C VAL A 184 3.76 -15.07 3.61
N LEU A 185 3.17 -15.59 2.53
CA LEU A 185 3.21 -17.02 2.24
C LEU A 185 4.64 -17.52 2.02
N GLY A 186 5.46 -16.74 1.31
CA GLY A 186 6.87 -17.05 1.11
C GLY A 186 7.67 -17.06 2.42
N THR A 187 7.41 -16.13 3.32
CA THR A 187 8.08 -16.05 4.63
C THR A 187 7.71 -17.24 5.51
N VAL A 188 6.43 -17.65 5.49
CA VAL A 188 5.97 -18.89 6.16
C VAL A 188 6.69 -20.09 5.56
N TYR A 189 6.77 -20.20 4.23
CA TYR A 189 7.49 -21.28 3.56
C TYR A 189 8.98 -21.31 3.94
N CYS A 190 9.67 -20.16 3.92
CA CYS A 190 11.07 -20.05 4.35
C CYS A 190 11.25 -20.46 5.82
N THR A 191 10.30 -20.12 6.69
CA THR A 191 10.31 -20.54 8.11
C THR A 191 10.20 -22.06 8.24
N LEU A 192 9.24 -22.66 7.52
CA LEU A 192 9.07 -24.12 7.48
C LEU A 192 10.31 -24.82 6.90
N ALA A 193 10.95 -24.23 5.89
CA ALA A 193 12.17 -24.76 5.29
C ALA A 193 13.37 -24.67 6.25
N THR A 194 13.51 -23.54 6.94
CA THR A 194 14.57 -23.31 7.93
C THR A 194 14.47 -24.27 9.11
N THR A 195 13.24 -24.63 9.50
CA THR A 195 12.96 -25.59 10.59
C THR A 195 13.00 -27.06 10.13
N GLY A 196 13.24 -27.33 8.85
CA GLY A 196 13.30 -28.69 8.30
C GLY A 196 11.94 -29.36 8.12
N VAL A 197 10.83 -28.64 8.32
CA VAL A 197 9.46 -29.17 8.14
C VAL A 197 9.16 -29.42 6.66
N VAL A 198 9.68 -28.56 5.78
CA VAL A 198 9.62 -28.74 4.32
C VAL A 198 11.01 -28.65 3.73
N THR A 199 11.24 -29.30 2.59
CA THR A 199 12.48 -29.17 1.85
C THR A 199 12.39 -28.04 0.84
N MET A 200 13.44 -27.23 0.78
CA MET A 200 13.62 -26.22 -0.25
C MET A 200 14.44 -26.81 -1.39
N ARG A 201 13.94 -26.72 -2.62
CA ARG A 201 14.73 -27.12 -3.80
C ARG A 201 15.66 -25.96 -4.16
N ALA A 202 16.90 -26.27 -4.53
CA ALA A 202 17.87 -25.27 -4.98
C ALA A 202 17.36 -24.45 -6.17
N GLY A 203 16.64 -25.09 -7.10
CA GLY A 203 16.10 -24.42 -8.28
C GLY A 203 17.23 -23.95 -9.18
N ASP A 204 17.29 -22.64 -9.41
CA ASP A 204 18.35 -21.99 -10.21
C ASP A 204 19.62 -21.67 -9.39
N PHE A 205 19.59 -21.89 -8.07
CA PHE A 205 20.75 -21.72 -7.19
C PHE A 205 21.58 -23.00 -7.11
N HIS A 206 22.85 -22.87 -6.72
CA HIS A 206 23.77 -24.00 -6.57
C HIS A 206 23.40 -24.92 -5.40
N SER A 207 22.77 -24.38 -4.35
CA SER A 207 22.32 -25.15 -3.21
C SER A 207 20.95 -24.70 -2.70
N SER A 208 20.28 -25.57 -1.94
CA SER A 208 19.03 -25.23 -1.26
C SER A 208 19.21 -24.13 -0.20
N GLN A 209 20.41 -24.04 0.40
CA GLN A 209 20.73 -23.02 1.39
C GLN A 209 20.90 -21.64 0.75
N ASP A 210 21.48 -21.59 -0.44
CA ASP A 210 21.59 -20.36 -1.24
C ASP A 210 20.22 -19.85 -1.64
N ALA A 211 19.38 -20.76 -2.16
CA ALA A 211 18.00 -20.46 -2.48
C ALA A 211 17.24 -19.95 -1.25
N LEU A 212 17.42 -20.60 -0.08
CA LEU A 212 16.76 -20.21 1.17
C LEU A 212 17.18 -18.81 1.62
N SER A 213 18.46 -18.47 1.47
CA SER A 213 19.01 -17.15 1.81
C SER A 213 18.42 -16.06 0.92
N ALA A 214 18.40 -16.27 -0.40
CA ALA A 214 17.73 -15.36 -1.33
C ALA A 214 16.22 -15.26 -1.06
N GLY A 215 15.59 -16.39 -0.73
CA GLY A 215 14.18 -16.48 -0.35
C GLY A 215 13.85 -15.61 0.87
N TRP A 216 14.63 -15.71 1.95
CA TRP A 216 14.42 -14.90 3.15
C TRP A 216 14.50 -13.39 2.85
N ILE A 217 15.49 -12.97 2.06
CA ILE A 217 15.67 -11.57 1.68
C ILE A 217 14.44 -11.08 0.88
N GLY A 218 14.05 -11.81 -0.16
CA GLY A 218 12.93 -11.42 -1.01
C GLY A 218 11.58 -11.46 -0.27
N MET A 219 11.25 -12.58 0.36
CA MET A 219 9.93 -12.79 0.95
C MET A 219 9.67 -11.86 2.13
N THR A 220 10.68 -11.60 2.96
CA THR A 220 10.55 -10.65 4.09
C THR A 220 10.38 -9.22 3.58
N ALA A 221 11.17 -8.80 2.58
CA ALA A 221 11.03 -7.48 1.97
C ALA A 221 9.61 -7.28 1.41
N PHE A 222 9.12 -8.25 0.62
CA PHE A 222 7.79 -8.19 0.02
C PHE A 222 6.67 -8.21 1.06
N ALA A 223 6.79 -9.03 2.12
CA ALA A 223 5.81 -9.10 3.18
C ALA A 223 5.67 -7.76 3.90
N VAL A 224 6.79 -7.22 4.41
CA VAL A 224 6.79 -6.00 5.22
C VAL A 224 6.35 -4.79 4.39
N TYR A 225 6.85 -4.66 3.16
CA TYR A 225 6.48 -3.56 2.29
C TYR A 225 5.05 -3.66 1.78
N GLY A 226 4.58 -4.86 1.42
CA GLY A 226 3.19 -5.06 1.02
C GLY A 226 2.21 -4.66 2.13
N VAL A 227 2.52 -5.02 3.38
CA VAL A 227 1.76 -4.58 4.56
C VAL A 227 1.85 -3.07 4.76
N ALA A 228 3.04 -2.48 4.61
CA ALA A 228 3.23 -1.03 4.71
C ALA A 228 2.40 -0.27 3.67
N LEU A 229 2.38 -0.73 2.41
CA LEU A 229 1.53 -0.19 1.34
C LEU A 229 0.04 -0.30 1.69
N ALA A 230 -0.40 -1.45 2.21
CA ALA A 230 -1.79 -1.63 2.63
C ALA A 230 -2.20 -0.65 3.74
N VAL A 231 -1.33 -0.45 4.73
CA VAL A 231 -1.55 0.51 5.83
C VAL A 231 -1.60 1.94 5.30
N ALA A 232 -0.66 2.31 4.43
CA ALA A 232 -0.60 3.65 3.81
C ALA A 232 -1.84 3.91 2.94
N ALA A 233 -2.22 2.98 2.07
CA ALA A 233 -3.40 3.07 1.22
C ALA A 233 -4.68 3.18 2.05
N ARG A 234 -4.83 2.37 3.11
CA ARG A 234 -5.97 2.44 4.03
C ARG A 234 -6.03 3.77 4.78
N SER A 235 -4.90 4.31 5.22
CA SER A 235 -4.83 5.62 5.88
C SER A 235 -5.20 6.75 4.93
N TYR A 236 -4.70 6.72 3.69
CA TYR A 236 -5.03 7.70 2.67
C TYR A 236 -6.53 7.66 2.31
N TRP A 237 -7.09 6.47 2.12
CA TRP A 237 -8.52 6.28 1.85
C TRP A 237 -9.40 6.90 2.94
N ARG A 238 -9.14 6.62 4.22
CA ARG A 238 -9.96 7.17 5.32
C ARG A 238 -9.93 8.70 5.40
N ARG A 239 -8.77 9.31 5.15
CA ARG A 239 -8.62 10.78 5.21
C ARG A 239 -9.27 11.51 4.03
N THR A 240 -9.56 10.81 2.94
CA THR A 240 -10.10 11.41 1.70
C THR A 240 -11.58 11.12 1.47
N VAL A 241 -12.19 10.25 2.27
CA VAL A 241 -13.65 9.97 2.22
C VAL A 241 -14.45 10.91 3.12
N THR A 242 -13.80 11.51 4.12
CA THR A 242 -14.46 12.38 5.12
C THR A 242 -14.50 13.87 4.74
N CYS A 243 -14.18 14.21 3.49
CA CYS A 243 -14.16 15.58 2.97
C CYS A 243 -15.05 15.68 1.74
#